data_AF-A0AAU9T5X5-F1
#
_entry.id   AF-A0AAU9T5X5-F1
#
_cell.length_a   1.000
_cell.length_b   1.000
_cell.length_c   1.000
_cell.angle_alpha   90.00
_cell.angle_beta   90.00
_cell.angle_gamma   90.00
#
_symmetry.space_group_name_H-M   'P 1'
#
loop_
_entity.id
_entity.type
_entity.pdbx_description
1 polymer ?
#
loop_
_entity_poly.entity_id
_entity_poly.type
_entity_poly.pdbx_seq_one_letter_code
_entity_poly.pdbx_strand_id
1 'polypeptide(L)'
;CYNMPMDVLHVGISMYSPMKYFELAGSGKHIEIVGLGCLRHIGMRFAKAFGTNVTVVSSTARKCKNALENLGADGFLLSTDEDQMQAVMGTMDGIIDTAHTKKIIDTASSSHLILPLIGLLRPNGKLVLLGVIEKPFDLPVFSLIMDICITYINIKKIYCFNY
;
A
#
# COMPACT_ATOMS: atom_id res chain seq x y z
N CYS A 1 14.92 -9.72 -7.51
CA CYS A 1 13.72 -9.10 -8.12
C CYS A 1 13.87 -8.93 -9.63
N TYR A 2 14.32 -9.97 -10.35
CA TYR A 2 14.64 -9.89 -11.79
C TYR A 2 13.83 -10.84 -12.69
N ASN A 3 12.86 -11.60 -12.14
CA ASN A 3 12.13 -12.63 -12.89
C ASN A 3 10.59 -12.46 -12.84
N MET A 4 10.09 -11.22 -12.90
CA MET A 4 8.73 -10.95 -13.40
C MET A 4 8.85 -9.91 -14.50
N PRO A 5 8.24 -10.12 -15.69
CA PRO A 5 8.30 -9.21 -16.83
C PRO A 5 7.33 -8.05 -16.61
N MET A 6 7.53 -7.29 -15.54
CA MET A 6 6.83 -6.02 -15.34
C MET A 6 7.81 -4.91 -15.67
N ASP A 7 7.66 -4.34 -16.86
CA ASP A 7 8.45 -3.19 -17.30
C ASP A 7 8.28 -2.02 -16.32
N VAL A 8 9.32 -1.21 -16.18
CA VAL A 8 9.33 -0.02 -15.31
C VAL A 8 8.14 0.90 -15.61
N LEU A 9 7.72 0.96 -16.88
CA LEU A 9 6.53 1.70 -17.32
C LEU A 9 5.25 1.15 -16.69
N HIS A 10 5.08 -0.17 -16.68
CA HIS A 10 3.89 -0.82 -16.12
C HIS A 10 3.80 -0.63 -14.60
N VAL A 11 4.91 -0.84 -13.92
CA VAL A 11 5.00 -0.62 -12.47
C VAL A 11 4.78 0.87 -12.14
N GLY A 12 5.36 1.75 -12.95
CA GLY A 12 5.28 3.18 -12.77
C GLY A 12 3.85 3.70 -12.89
N ILE A 13 3.14 3.36 -13.96
CA ILE A 13 1.75 3.82 -14.15
C ILE A 13 0.80 3.27 -13.08
N SER A 14 1.04 2.02 -12.63
CA SER A 14 0.23 1.37 -11.59
C SER A 14 0.37 2.04 -10.22
N MET A 15 1.52 2.65 -9.93
CA MET A 15 1.71 3.45 -8.71
C MET A 15 1.31 4.92 -8.91
N TYR A 16 1.66 5.52 -10.04
CA TYR A 16 1.41 6.93 -10.33
C TYR A 16 -0.09 7.25 -10.44
N SER A 17 -0.84 6.43 -11.19
CA SER A 17 -2.26 6.65 -11.44
C SER A 17 -3.09 6.79 -10.17
N PRO A 18 -3.08 5.82 -9.21
CA PRO A 18 -3.86 5.97 -7.99
C PRO A 18 -3.37 7.13 -7.12
N MET A 19 -2.06 7.38 -7.06
CA MET A 19 -1.53 8.50 -6.28
C MET A 19 -2.06 9.85 -6.75
N LYS A 20 -2.19 10.04 -8.06
CA LYS A 20 -2.77 11.26 -8.64
C LYS A 20 -4.28 11.28 -8.58
N TYR A 21 -4.93 10.19 -8.96
CA TYR A 21 -6.39 10.10 -9.02
C TYR A 21 -7.06 10.29 -7.66
N PHE A 22 -6.44 9.77 -6.59
CA PHE A 22 -6.93 9.90 -5.22
C PHE A 22 -6.32 11.08 -4.46
N GLU A 23 -5.61 11.98 -5.15
CA GLU A 23 -4.99 13.17 -4.54
C GLU A 23 -4.06 12.84 -3.34
N LEU A 24 -3.45 11.66 -3.36
CA LEU A 24 -2.50 11.19 -2.36
C LEU A 24 -1.08 11.75 -2.63
N ALA A 25 -0.84 12.25 -3.83
CA ALA A 25 0.37 12.94 -4.25
C ALA A 25 0.31 14.44 -3.91
N GLY A 26 0.90 14.84 -2.79
CA GLY A 26 0.97 16.24 -2.37
C GLY A 26 1.72 16.45 -1.05
N SER A 27 2.28 17.64 -0.89
CA SER A 27 2.94 18.04 0.35
C SER A 27 1.96 18.06 1.52
N GLY A 28 2.34 17.43 2.63
CA GLY A 28 1.50 17.33 3.83
C GLY A 28 0.52 16.16 3.82
N LYS A 29 0.52 15.33 2.77
CA LYS A 29 -0.14 14.03 2.77
C LYS A 29 0.78 12.96 3.36
N HIS A 30 0.20 12.01 4.07
CA HIS A 30 0.89 10.84 4.61
C HIS A 30 0.33 9.57 3.99
N ILE A 31 1.19 8.85 3.26
CA ILE A 31 0.81 7.60 2.62
C ILE A 31 1.61 6.43 3.16
N GLU A 32 0.97 5.28 3.13
CA GLU A 32 1.57 4.00 3.44
C GLU A 32 1.73 3.17 2.18
N ILE A 33 2.88 2.50 2.03
CA ILE A 33 3.10 1.53 0.95
C ILE A 33 3.35 0.16 1.57
N VAL A 34 2.39 -0.75 1.34
CA VAL A 34 2.43 -2.13 1.81
C VAL A 34 2.89 -3.04 0.68
N GLY A 35 3.79 -3.98 1.01
CA GLY A 35 4.22 -5.02 0.07
C GLY A 35 5.74 -5.08 -0.17
N LEU A 36 6.15 -6.03 -1.01
CA LEU A 36 7.55 -6.40 -1.21
C LEU A 36 7.84 -6.62 -2.70
N GLY A 37 8.68 -5.78 -3.29
CA GLY A 37 9.12 -5.94 -4.68
C GLY A 37 9.44 -4.62 -5.36
N CYS A 38 9.55 -4.64 -6.70
CA CYS A 38 9.90 -3.47 -7.51
C CYS A 38 8.85 -2.34 -7.45
N LEU A 39 7.57 -2.68 -7.25
CA LEU A 39 6.47 -1.72 -7.14
C LEU A 39 6.68 -0.74 -5.99
N ARG A 40 7.07 -1.25 -4.82
CA ARG A 40 7.35 -0.43 -3.64
C ARG A 40 8.47 0.59 -3.90
N HIS A 41 9.55 0.15 -4.56
CA HIS A 41 10.69 1.02 -4.84
C HIS A 41 10.29 2.18 -5.75
N ILE A 42 9.51 1.89 -6.79
CA ILE A 42 9.06 2.92 -7.74
C ILE A 42 8.01 3.83 -7.11
N GLY A 43 7.03 3.29 -6.40
CA GLY A 43 6.00 4.07 -5.73
C GLY A 43 6.55 5.02 -4.69
N MET A 44 7.52 4.58 -3.90
CA MET A 44 8.15 5.44 -2.90
C MET A 44 9.00 6.54 -3.57
N ARG A 45 9.70 6.25 -4.68
CA ARG A 45 10.38 7.31 -5.45
C ARG A 45 9.41 8.36 -5.97
N PHE A 46 8.23 7.94 -6.45
CA PHE A 46 7.18 8.88 -6.85
C PHE A 46 6.68 9.70 -5.68
N ALA A 47 6.38 9.06 -4.55
CA ALA A 47 5.84 9.73 -3.38
C ALA A 47 6.82 10.76 -2.80
N LYS A 48 8.10 10.42 -2.72
CA LYS A 48 9.16 11.38 -2.36
C LYS A 48 9.28 12.51 -3.38
N ALA A 49 9.16 12.22 -4.68
CA ALA A 49 9.15 13.26 -5.72
C ALA A 49 7.94 14.21 -5.62
N PHE A 50 6.81 13.74 -5.09
CA PHE A 50 5.63 14.57 -4.82
C PHE A 50 5.70 15.35 -3.49
N GLY A 51 6.71 15.08 -2.66
CA GLY A 51 6.81 15.66 -1.31
C GLY A 51 5.81 15.08 -0.31
N THR A 52 5.25 13.90 -0.60
CA THR A 52 4.38 13.15 0.31
C THR A 52 5.24 12.43 1.35
N ASN A 53 4.79 12.38 2.60
CA ASN A 53 5.41 11.56 3.65
C ASN A 53 5.09 10.09 3.40
N VAL A 54 6.10 9.23 3.40
CA VAL A 54 5.92 7.80 3.09
C VAL A 54 6.34 6.93 4.25
N THR A 55 5.40 6.13 4.74
CA THR A 55 5.69 5.02 5.65
C THR A 55 5.68 3.70 4.89
N VAL A 56 6.71 2.89 5.12
CA VAL A 56 6.82 1.58 4.52
C VAL A 56 6.48 0.51 5.56
N VAL A 57 5.57 -0.39 5.21
CA VAL A 57 5.17 -1.49 6.09
C VAL A 57 5.73 -2.81 5.61
N SER A 58 6.34 -3.55 6.52
CA SER A 58 6.90 -4.86 6.21
C SER A 58 6.76 -5.84 7.36
N SER A 59 6.69 -7.13 7.06
CA SER A 59 6.69 -8.20 8.05
C SER A 59 8.08 -8.60 8.54
N THR A 60 9.16 -8.02 8.00
CA THR A 60 10.53 -8.40 8.35
C THR A 60 11.39 -7.19 8.69
N ALA A 61 11.89 -7.11 9.92
CA ALA A 61 12.76 -6.04 10.40
C ALA A 61 14.08 -5.90 9.60
N ARG A 62 14.60 -7.00 9.03
CA ARG A 62 15.81 -6.97 8.18
C ARG A 62 15.67 -6.05 6.95
N LYS A 63 14.43 -5.74 6.54
CA LYS A 63 14.13 -4.87 5.40
C LYS A 63 13.93 -3.41 5.81
N CYS A 64 13.88 -3.12 7.11
CA CYS A 64 13.78 -1.77 7.69
C CYS A 64 14.97 -0.92 7.26
N LYS A 65 16.19 -1.42 7.48
CA LYS A 65 17.43 -0.71 7.14
C LYS A 65 17.48 -0.31 5.66
N ASN A 66 17.08 -1.20 4.76
CA ASN A 66 17.03 -0.89 3.32
C ASN A 66 15.95 0.15 2.99
N ALA A 67 14.78 0.09 3.64
CA ALA A 67 13.68 1.03 3.42
C ALA A 67 13.98 2.46 3.89
N LEU A 68 14.69 2.60 5.02
CA LEU A 68 15.08 3.89 5.55
C LEU A 68 16.32 4.43 4.82
N GLU A 69 17.39 3.64 4.70
CA GLU A 69 18.69 4.15 4.23
C GLU A 69 18.81 4.24 2.70
N ASN A 70 18.41 3.19 1.97
CA ASN A 70 18.59 3.17 0.51
C ASN A 70 17.44 3.82 -0.25
N LEU A 71 16.33 3.97 0.43
CA LEU A 71 15.04 4.26 -0.14
C LEU A 71 14.50 5.61 0.35
N GLY A 72 14.92 6.07 1.53
CA GLY A 72 14.54 7.38 2.04
C GLY A 72 13.07 7.45 2.44
N ALA A 73 12.52 6.33 2.93
CA ALA A 73 11.21 6.34 3.59
C ALA A 73 11.27 7.22 4.84
N ASP A 74 10.20 7.97 5.10
CA ASP A 74 10.10 8.85 6.28
C ASP A 74 9.77 8.05 7.55
N GLY A 75 9.14 6.89 7.37
CA GLY A 75 8.82 5.96 8.44
C GLY A 75 8.89 4.50 8.00
N PHE A 76 9.05 3.63 8.99
CA PHE A 76 8.95 2.19 8.81
C PHE A 76 8.08 1.61 9.91
N LEU A 77 7.11 0.76 9.54
CA LEU A 77 6.32 -0.01 10.50
C LEU A 77 6.52 -1.50 10.27
N LEU A 78 6.62 -2.22 11.37
CA LEU A 78 6.62 -3.67 11.34
C LEU A 78 5.18 -4.17 11.47
N SER A 79 4.68 -4.89 10.46
CA SER A 79 3.29 -5.38 10.47
C SER A 79 3.00 -6.41 11.58
N THR A 80 4.05 -6.94 12.22
CA THR A 80 3.96 -7.89 13.33
C THR A 80 4.06 -7.21 14.70
N ASP A 81 4.31 -5.91 14.73
CA ASP A 81 4.41 -5.12 15.96
C ASP A 81 3.10 -4.37 16.17
N GLU A 82 2.27 -4.88 17.09
CA GLU A 82 0.95 -4.33 17.37
C GLU A 82 1.04 -2.93 17.98
N ASP A 83 2.04 -2.65 18.82
CA ASP A 83 2.20 -1.34 19.46
C ASP A 83 2.49 -0.24 18.43
N GLN A 84 3.36 -0.53 17.46
CA GLN A 84 3.64 0.39 16.36
C GLN A 84 2.40 0.64 15.48
N MET A 85 1.63 -0.42 15.21
CA MET A 85 0.40 -0.33 14.42
C MET A 85 -0.69 0.46 15.16
N GLN A 86 -0.79 0.31 16.48
CA GLN A 86 -1.73 1.08 17.31
C GLN A 86 -1.34 2.57 17.35
N ALA A 87 -0.05 2.89 17.43
CA ALA A 87 0.44 4.26 17.50
C ALA A 87 0.14 5.09 16.23
N VAL A 88 -0.02 4.43 15.08
CA VAL A 88 -0.29 5.10 13.79
C VAL A 88 -1.75 4.98 13.33
N MET A 89 -2.65 4.51 14.20
CA MET A 89 -4.07 4.44 13.87
C MET A 89 -4.66 5.81 13.55
N GLY A 90 -5.45 5.89 12.48
CA GLY A 90 -6.08 7.12 12.06
C GLY A 90 -5.11 8.25 11.71
N THR A 91 -3.91 7.95 11.22
CA THR A 91 -2.92 8.96 10.83
C THR A 91 -2.67 9.04 9.33
N MET A 92 -2.97 7.97 8.58
CA MET A 92 -2.65 7.86 7.16
C MET A 92 -3.77 8.43 6.27
N ASP A 93 -3.42 9.24 5.28
CA ASP A 93 -4.36 9.74 4.25
C ASP A 93 -4.66 8.68 3.19
N GLY A 94 -3.70 7.79 2.92
CA GLY A 94 -3.91 6.69 1.99
C GLY A 94 -2.93 5.55 2.14
N ILE A 95 -3.37 4.36 1.74
CA ILE A 95 -2.58 3.14 1.79
C ILE A 95 -2.60 2.53 0.39
N ILE A 96 -1.43 2.24 -0.15
CA ILE A 96 -1.27 1.52 -1.42
C ILE A 96 -0.71 0.14 -1.11
N ASP A 97 -1.57 -0.86 -1.20
CA ASP A 97 -1.20 -2.25 -1.00
C ASP A 97 -0.81 -2.90 -2.32
N THR A 98 0.46 -3.30 -2.42
CA THR A 98 1.05 -4.00 -3.56
C THR A 98 1.38 -5.45 -3.24
N ALA A 99 0.97 -5.95 -2.06
CA ALA A 99 1.20 -7.31 -1.65
C ALA A 99 0.42 -8.25 -2.58
N HIS A 100 1.13 -8.83 -3.54
CA HIS A 100 0.62 -9.96 -4.29
C HIS A 100 0.31 -11.07 -3.26
N THR A 101 -0.96 -11.43 -3.17
CA THR A 101 -1.64 -12.32 -2.20
C THR A 101 -1.11 -13.76 -2.18
N LYS A 102 0.11 -14.01 -2.67
CA LYS A 102 0.78 -15.31 -2.66
C LYS A 102 1.73 -15.49 -1.46
N LYS A 103 2.05 -14.44 -0.71
CA LYS A 103 2.93 -14.53 0.48
C LYS A 103 2.25 -14.09 1.78
N ILE A 104 0.93 -14.25 1.82
CA ILE A 104 0.13 -14.15 3.04
C ILE A 104 -0.74 -15.42 3.16
N ILE A 105 -0.14 -16.56 2.85
CA ILE A 105 -0.75 -17.88 2.97
C ILE A 105 0.04 -18.82 3.89
N ASP A 106 1.23 -18.42 4.35
CA ASP A 106 2.06 -19.25 5.23
C ASP A 106 1.97 -18.84 6.71
N THR A 107 1.09 -17.90 7.07
CA THR A 107 0.80 -17.59 8.47
C THR A 107 -0.71 -17.45 8.61
N ALA A 108 -1.30 -18.41 9.31
CA ALA A 108 -2.73 -18.66 9.43
C ALA A 108 -3.53 -17.43 9.87
N SER A 109 -4.12 -16.68 8.93
CA SER A 109 -5.30 -15.79 9.09
C SER A 109 -5.42 -14.81 7.91
N SER A 110 -5.61 -15.34 6.70
CA SER A 110 -5.66 -14.58 5.45
C SER A 110 -6.97 -13.80 5.21
N SER A 111 -7.88 -13.75 6.18
CA SER A 111 -9.14 -12.97 6.14
C SER A 111 -9.07 -11.66 6.94
N HIS A 112 -8.00 -11.44 7.72
CA HIS A 112 -7.97 -10.40 8.76
C HIS A 112 -7.07 -9.19 8.46
N LEU A 113 -6.45 -9.09 7.28
CA LEU A 113 -5.40 -8.08 7.04
C LEU A 113 -5.88 -6.73 6.53
N ILE A 114 -7.07 -6.64 5.96
CA ILE A 114 -7.61 -5.35 5.48
C ILE A 114 -8.14 -4.52 6.65
N LEU A 115 -8.73 -5.15 7.68
CA LEU A 115 -9.24 -4.46 8.87
C LEU A 115 -8.19 -3.59 9.58
N PRO A 116 -6.98 -4.10 9.91
CA PRO A 116 -5.97 -3.28 10.56
C PRO A 116 -5.51 -2.13 9.66
N LEU A 117 -5.42 -2.33 8.34
CA LEU A 117 -5.10 -1.24 7.39
C LEU A 117 -6.18 -0.16 7.37
N ILE A 118 -7.46 -0.55 7.42
CA ILE A 118 -8.57 0.41 7.54
C ILE A 118 -8.45 1.23 8.83
N GLY A 119 -8.04 0.61 9.95
CA GLY A 119 -7.81 1.31 11.22
C GLY A 119 -6.68 2.33 11.17
N LEU A 120 -5.71 2.18 10.25
CA LEU A 120 -4.63 3.15 10.06
C LEU A 120 -5.09 4.40 9.29
N LEU A 121 -6.17 4.30 8.53
CA LEU A 121 -6.68 5.40 7.71
C LEU A 121 -7.42 6.44 8.55
N ARG A 122 -7.19 7.70 8.19
CA ARG A 122 -7.99 8.84 8.63
C ARG A 122 -9.42 8.76 8.07
N PRO A 123 -10.39 9.48 8.67
CA PRO A 123 -11.65 9.75 7.99
C PRO A 123 -11.38 10.33 6.60
N ASN A 124 -12.13 9.89 5.59
CA ASN A 124 -11.91 10.15 4.16
C ASN A 124 -10.65 9.51 3.54
N GLY A 125 -9.94 8.67 4.28
CA GLY A 125 -8.74 7.97 3.81
C GLY A 125 -9.01 7.05 2.63
N LYS A 126 -7.98 6.78 1.83
CA LYS A 126 -8.08 6.01 0.58
C LYS A 126 -7.25 4.72 0.66
N LEU A 127 -7.90 3.57 0.56
CA LEU A 127 -7.24 2.26 0.47
C LEU A 127 -7.20 1.82 -0.99
N VAL A 128 -6.01 1.71 -1.57
CA VAL A 128 -5.80 1.26 -2.95
C VAL A 128 -5.15 -0.12 -2.92
N LEU A 129 -5.90 -1.13 -3.35
CA LEU A 129 -5.45 -2.51 -3.42
C LEU A 129 -5.01 -2.81 -4.86
N LEU A 130 -3.70 -2.96 -5.07
CA LEU A 130 -3.05 -3.29 -6.33
C LEU A 130 -2.68 -4.78 -6.33
N GLY A 131 -3.55 -5.63 -6.86
CA GLY A 131 -3.28 -7.07 -6.85
C GLY A 131 -4.41 -7.93 -7.39
N VAL A 132 -4.31 -9.22 -7.13
CA VAL A 132 -5.36 -10.21 -7.44
C VAL A 132 -5.89 -10.78 -6.12
N ILE A 133 -7.09 -10.38 -5.72
CA ILE A 133 -7.77 -10.93 -4.54
C ILE A 133 -8.64 -12.11 -5.01
N GLU A 134 -8.27 -13.31 -4.60
CA GLU A 134 -8.98 -14.54 -4.97
C GLU A 134 -10.12 -14.89 -4.00
N LYS A 135 -10.09 -14.35 -2.77
CA LYS A 135 -11.09 -14.61 -1.73
C LYS A 135 -11.83 -13.32 -1.35
N PRO A 136 -13.16 -13.35 -1.18
CA PRO A 136 -13.88 -12.23 -0.60
C PRO A 136 -13.35 -11.93 0.80
N PHE A 137 -13.32 -10.65 1.16
CA PHE A 137 -12.93 -10.16 2.48
C PHE A 137 -14.09 -9.41 3.10
N ASP A 138 -14.17 -9.46 4.43
CA ASP A 138 -15.23 -8.78 5.18
C ASP A 138 -14.89 -7.30 5.36
N LEU A 139 -15.86 -6.44 5.09
CA LEU A 139 -15.74 -4.99 5.30
C LEU A 139 -16.63 -4.56 6.46
N PRO A 140 -16.06 -4.00 7.54
CA PRO A 140 -16.88 -3.46 8.61
C PRO A 140 -17.61 -2.21 8.10
N VAL A 141 -18.93 -2.18 8.31
CA VAL A 141 -19.83 -1.08 7.89
C VAL A 141 -19.37 0.27 8.45
N PHE A 142 -18.72 0.26 9.62
CA PHE A 142 -18.13 1.45 10.24
C PHE A 142 -17.17 2.21 9.31
N SER A 143 -16.43 1.49 8.45
CA SER A 143 -15.51 2.11 7.47
C SER A 143 -16.25 2.99 6.45
N LEU A 144 -17.48 2.60 6.09
CA LEU A 144 -18.32 3.38 5.18
C LEU A 144 -18.82 4.66 5.86
N ILE A 145 -19.08 4.60 7.17
CA ILE A 145 -19.48 5.77 7.96
C ILE A 145 -18.33 6.79 8.04
N MET A 146 -17.08 6.31 8.02
CA MET A 146 -15.87 7.16 8.04
C MET A 146 -15.47 7.70 6.65
N ASP A 147 -16.33 7.55 5.63
CA ASP A 147 -16.08 7.93 4.24
C ASP A 147 -14.76 7.35 3.66
N ILE A 148 -14.35 6.17 4.16
CA ILE A 148 -13.16 5.48 3.66
C ILE A 148 -13.47 4.92 2.28
N CYS A 149 -12.66 5.32 1.29
CA CYS A 149 -12.81 4.82 -0.07
C CYS A 149 -11.84 3.66 -0.30
N ILE A 150 -12.38 2.49 -0.61
CA ILE A 150 -11.62 1.29 -0.92
C ILE A 150 -11.71 1.06 -2.42
N THR A 151 -10.56 1.11 -3.10
CA THR A 151 -10.46 0.87 -4.53
C THR A 151 -9.58 -0.34 -4.79
N TYR A 152 -10.15 -1.31 -5.50
CA TYR A 152 -9.40 -2.45 -6.02
C TYR A 152 -9.05 -2.22 -7.49
N ILE A 153 -7.76 -2.21 -7.81
CA ILE A 153 -7.27 -2.10 -9.17
C ILE A 153 -6.66 -3.44 -9.56
N ASN A 154 -7.38 -4.16 -10.41
CA ASN A 154 -6.86 -5.39 -10.99
C ASN A 154 -5.78 -5.02 -12.01
N ILE A 155 -4.53 -5.32 -11.65
CA ILE A 155 -3.36 -5.05 -12.49
C ILE A 155 -3.52 -5.72 -13.86
N LYS A 156 -4.16 -6.90 -13.98
CA LYS A 156 -4.46 -7.53 -15.29
C LYS A 156 -5.43 -6.71 -16.14
N LYS A 157 -6.34 -5.95 -15.53
CA LYS A 157 -7.36 -5.16 -16.24
C LYS A 157 -6.85 -3.79 -16.71
N ILE A 158 -5.78 -3.27 -16.08
CA ILE A 158 -5.04 -2.09 -16.59
C ILE A 158 -4.52 -2.37 -18.01
N TYR A 159 -4.24 -3.64 -18.35
CA TYR A 159 -3.80 -4.07 -19.68
C TYR A 159 -4.93 -4.26 -20.71
N CYS A 160 -6.20 -4.14 -20.34
CA CYS A 160 -7.31 -4.14 -21.31
C CYS A 160 -7.58 -2.74 -21.89
N PHE A 161 -6.64 -1.79 -21.77
CA PHE A 161 -6.58 -0.64 -22.66
C PHE A 161 -5.69 -0.99 -23.86
N ASN A 162 -6.33 -1.58 -24.88
CA ASN A 162 -5.92 -1.74 -26.28
C ASN A 162 -4.48 -2.24 -26.55
N TYR A 163 -4.37 -3.53 -26.84
CA TYR A 163 -3.88 -3.98 -28.15
C TYR A 163 -4.81 -5.07 -28.67
#